data_AF-A0AAN7UNB6-F1
#
_entry.id   AF-A0AAN7UNB6-F1
#
_cell.length_a   1.000
_cell.length_b   1.000
_cell.length_c   1.000
_cell.angle_alpha   90.00
_cell.angle_beta   90.00
_cell.angle_gamma   90.00
#
_symmetry.space_group_name_H-M   'P 1'
#
loop_
_entity.id
_entity.type
_entity.pdbx_description
1 polymer ?
#
loop_
_entity_poly.entity_id
_entity_poly.type
_entity_poly.pdbx_seq_one_letter_code
_entity_poly.pdbx_strand_id
1 'polypeptide(L)'
;MSLGSSSQASALVVITRARIIAVVSLIVTWSIASLLPYYTPTIKDHVTTRLSEARQKIPKVGIEWRPLGLISDPRHRFNTSKVALLIEPRPLRHLVPQILHMISVVPPDWRFVFVGTNLSTASVGRSYATKHQQVIGKLDLLVLPTPWEIDSKENVHRLLTDMRFYDEFLPGVEWLLKYEYDSILCANSATSLNEWLHWDWAGSPR
;
A
#
# COMPACT_ATOMS: atom_id res chain seq x y z
N MET A 1 65.71 -17.48 -32.72
CA MET A 1 64.68 -17.33 -31.67
C MET A 1 63.32 -17.51 -32.32
N SER A 2 62.46 -18.22 -31.60
CA SER A 2 61.28 -18.96 -32.07
C SER A 2 60.00 -18.11 -32.17
N LEU A 3 58.99 -18.71 -32.83
CA LEU A 3 57.53 -18.49 -32.76
C LEU A 3 56.88 -17.56 -33.79
N GLY A 4 56.16 -18.19 -34.72
CA GLY A 4 55.21 -17.51 -35.61
C GLY A 4 54.41 -18.45 -36.51
N SER A 5 53.84 -19.54 -35.99
CA SER A 5 52.94 -20.40 -36.82
C SER A 5 51.77 -21.08 -36.07
N SER A 6 51.43 -20.66 -34.84
CA SER A 6 50.42 -21.34 -34.00
C SER A 6 49.05 -20.66 -33.89
N SER A 7 48.81 -19.52 -34.55
CA SER A 7 47.56 -18.75 -34.38
C SER A 7 46.42 -19.14 -35.32
N GLN A 8 46.69 -19.58 -36.56
CA GLN A 8 45.63 -19.90 -37.54
C GLN A 8 44.95 -21.27 -37.31
N ALA A 9 45.70 -22.30 -36.92
CA ALA A 9 45.14 -23.63 -36.65
C ALA A 9 44.19 -23.63 -35.43
N SER A 10 44.53 -22.83 -34.41
CA SER A 10 43.75 -22.70 -33.18
C SER A 10 42.37 -22.06 -33.41
N ALA A 11 42.29 -21.05 -34.28
CA ALA A 11 41.03 -20.36 -34.58
C ALA A 11 40.04 -21.22 -35.38
N LEU A 12 40.53 -21.99 -36.37
CA LEU A 12 39.70 -22.91 -37.17
C LEU A 12 39.18 -24.09 -36.34
N VAL A 13 39.98 -24.61 -35.40
CA VAL A 13 39.57 -25.68 -34.47
C VAL A 13 38.53 -25.18 -33.45
N VAL A 14 38.62 -23.92 -33.00
CA VAL A 14 37.62 -23.31 -32.12
C VAL A 14 36.29 -23.09 -32.84
N ILE A 15 36.31 -22.64 -34.11
CA ILE A 15 35.09 -22.46 -34.93
C ILE A 15 34.38 -23.80 -35.19
N THR A 16 35.13 -24.88 -35.45
CA THR A 16 34.54 -26.21 -35.63
C THR A 16 33.95 -26.78 -34.33
N ARG A 17 34.62 -26.60 -33.18
CA ARG A 17 34.08 -26.99 -31.87
C ARG A 17 32.81 -26.21 -31.50
N ALA A 18 32.78 -24.90 -31.72
CA ALA A 18 31.61 -24.07 -31.46
C ALA A 18 30.39 -24.48 -32.32
N ARG A 19 30.63 -24.81 -33.60
CA ARG A 19 29.58 -25.34 -34.49
C ARG A 19 29.07 -26.71 -34.05
N ILE A 20 29.95 -27.61 -33.61
CA ILE A 20 29.54 -28.92 -33.08
C ILE A 20 28.70 -28.74 -31.81
N ILE A 21 29.12 -27.89 -30.87
CA ILE A 21 28.36 -27.61 -29.65
C ILE A 21 26.99 -27.00 -29.98
N ALA A 22 26.92 -26.09 -30.96
CA ALA A 22 25.66 -25.50 -31.40
C ALA A 22 24.72 -26.54 -32.02
N VAL A 23 25.23 -27.47 -32.83
CA VAL A 23 24.41 -28.54 -33.42
C VAL A 23 23.94 -29.52 -32.33
N VAL A 24 24.81 -29.89 -31.40
CA VAL A 24 24.44 -30.78 -30.28
C VAL A 24 23.41 -30.11 -29.37
N SER A 25 23.54 -28.83 -29.05
CA SER A 25 22.56 -28.12 -28.23
C SER A 25 21.20 -27.99 -28.93
N LEU A 26 21.21 -27.85 -30.26
CA LEU A 26 19.99 -27.79 -31.07
C LEU A 26 19.29 -29.16 -31.11
N ILE A 27 20.05 -30.26 -31.22
CA ILE A 27 19.51 -31.62 -31.15
C ILE A 27 18.94 -31.90 -29.75
N VAL A 28 19.63 -31.49 -28.69
CA VAL A 28 19.17 -31.67 -27.30
C VAL A 28 17.91 -30.86 -27.02
N THR A 29 17.88 -29.59 -27.41
CA THR A 29 16.67 -28.75 -27.22
C THR A 29 15.49 -29.27 -28.03
N TRP A 30 15.72 -29.75 -29.26
CA TRP A 30 14.66 -30.36 -30.08
C TRP A 30 14.16 -31.69 -29.51
N SER A 31 15.07 -32.51 -28.97
CA SER A 31 14.71 -33.76 -28.28
C SER A 31 13.87 -33.48 -27.04
N ILE A 32 14.27 -32.52 -26.21
CA ILE A 32 13.50 -32.10 -25.02
C ILE A 32 12.14 -31.51 -25.42
N ALA A 33 12.08 -30.68 -26.47
CA ALA A 33 10.83 -30.12 -27.00
C ALA A 33 9.87 -31.20 -27.51
N SER A 34 10.39 -32.27 -28.12
CA SER A 34 9.56 -33.39 -28.61
C SER A 34 8.99 -34.26 -27.47
N LEU A 35 9.65 -34.31 -26.32
CA LEU A 35 9.23 -35.10 -25.15
C LEU A 35 8.22 -34.33 -24.27
N LEU A 36 8.30 -33.00 -24.24
CA LEU A 36 7.39 -32.11 -23.50
C LEU A 36 5.88 -32.40 -23.70
N PRO A 37 5.34 -32.58 -24.93
CA PRO A 37 3.92 -32.87 -25.13
C PRO A 37 3.50 -34.26 -24.63
N TYR A 38 4.44 -35.21 -24.49
CA TYR A 38 4.14 -36.57 -24.03
C TYR A 38 4.05 -36.66 -22.49
N TYR A 39 4.84 -35.87 -21.75
CA TYR A 39 4.85 -35.89 -20.28
C TYR A 39 3.92 -34.86 -19.62
N THR A 40 3.48 -33.84 -20.35
CA THR A 40 2.53 -32.83 -19.83
C THR A 40 1.20 -33.40 -19.30
N PRO A 41 0.54 -34.38 -19.95
CA PRO A 41 -0.72 -34.91 -19.43
C PRO A 41 -0.52 -35.64 -18.09
N THR A 42 0.52 -36.48 -17.97
CA THR A 42 0.80 -37.27 -16.77
C THR A 42 1.12 -36.41 -15.55
N ILE A 43 1.85 -35.30 -15.73
CA ILE A 43 2.18 -34.39 -14.62
C ILE A 43 0.92 -33.63 -14.17
N LYS A 44 0.08 -33.19 -15.11
CA LYS A 44 -1.18 -32.51 -14.79
C LYS A 44 -2.11 -33.43 -14.00
N ASP A 45 -2.21 -34.69 -14.39
CA ASP A 45 -3.05 -35.67 -13.69
C ASP A 45 -2.54 -35.95 -12.28
N HIS A 46 -1.22 -36.07 -12.10
CA HIS A 46 -0.66 -36.27 -10.76
C HIS A 46 -0.88 -35.06 -9.84
N VAL A 47 -0.65 -33.84 -10.34
CA VAL A 47 -0.83 -32.61 -9.55
C VAL A 47 -2.30 -32.38 -9.21
N THR A 48 -3.21 -32.58 -10.17
CA THR A 48 -4.66 -32.41 -9.94
C THR A 48 -5.19 -33.43 -8.94
N THR A 49 -4.71 -34.68 -8.99
CA THR A 49 -5.07 -35.73 -8.03
C THR A 49 -4.58 -35.40 -6.61
N ARG A 50 -3.33 -34.94 -6.47
CA ARG A 50 -2.82 -34.49 -5.16
C ARG A 50 -3.58 -33.30 -4.59
N LEU A 51 -3.95 -32.36 -5.46
CA LEU A 51 -4.72 -31.17 -5.06
C LEU A 51 -6.14 -31.55 -4.62
N SER A 52 -6.79 -32.50 -5.31
CA SER A 52 -8.13 -32.97 -4.95
C SER A 52 -8.13 -33.79 -3.66
N GLU A 53 -7.13 -34.66 -3.45
CA GLU A 53 -6.91 -35.37 -2.19
C GLU A 53 -6.68 -34.41 -1.02
N ALA A 54 -5.86 -33.38 -1.21
CA ALA A 54 -5.63 -32.35 -0.19
C ALA A 54 -6.92 -31.57 0.12
N ARG A 55 -7.69 -31.22 -0.91
CA ARG A 55 -8.98 -30.53 -0.76
C ARG A 55 -10.01 -31.35 0.02
N GLN A 56 -9.97 -32.68 -0.08
CA GLN A 56 -10.82 -33.57 0.73
C GLN A 56 -10.36 -33.69 2.18
N LYS A 57 -9.07 -33.55 2.46
CA LYS A 57 -8.49 -33.60 3.82
C LYS A 57 -8.63 -32.28 4.59
N ILE A 58 -8.91 -31.17 3.92
CA ILE A 58 -9.24 -29.91 4.60
C ILE A 58 -10.59 -30.11 5.28
N PRO A 59 -10.67 -30.10 6.62
CA PRO A 59 -11.96 -30.16 7.29
C PRO A 59 -12.79 -28.97 6.80
N LYS A 60 -14.01 -29.25 6.33
CA LYS A 60 -15.04 -28.22 6.17
C LYS A 60 -15.38 -27.71 7.56
N VAL A 61 -14.52 -26.83 8.08
CA VAL A 61 -14.87 -25.98 9.21
C VAL A 61 -15.93 -25.06 8.64
N GLY A 62 -17.20 -25.39 8.91
CA GLY A 62 -18.30 -24.45 8.76
C GLY A 62 -18.04 -23.32 9.73
N ILE A 63 -17.25 -22.34 9.33
CA ILE A 63 -17.24 -21.04 9.97
C ILE A 63 -18.65 -20.53 9.74
N GLU A 64 -19.46 -20.54 10.79
CA GLU A 64 -20.74 -19.84 10.80
C GLU A 64 -20.39 -18.35 10.67
N TRP A 65 -20.27 -17.90 9.41
CA TRP A 65 -20.25 -16.49 9.08
C TRP A 65 -21.62 -15.96 9.47
N ARG A 66 -21.73 -15.52 10.73
CA ARG A 66 -22.91 -14.81 11.23
C ARG A 66 -23.26 -13.74 10.19
N PRO A 67 -24.51 -13.66 9.70
CA PRO A 67 -24.88 -12.73 8.64
C PRO A 67 -24.64 -11.30 9.12
N LEU A 68 -23.58 -10.73 8.59
CA LEU A 68 -22.93 -9.47 8.96
C LEU A 68 -23.72 -8.26 8.38
N GLY A 69 -25.05 -8.27 8.53
CA GLY A 69 -25.90 -7.11 8.21
C GLY A 69 -25.77 -5.95 9.21
N LEU A 70 -24.97 -6.16 10.26
CA LEU A 70 -24.58 -5.21 11.30
C LEU A 70 -23.08 -5.38 11.60
N ILE A 71 -22.22 -5.40 10.57
CA ILE A 71 -20.79 -5.14 10.80
C ILE A 71 -20.75 -3.72 11.37
N SER A 72 -20.54 -3.59 12.67
CA SER A 72 -20.18 -2.31 13.26
C SER A 72 -18.99 -1.80 12.46
N ASP A 73 -19.22 -0.78 11.62
CA ASP A 73 -18.14 -0.08 10.94
C ASP A 73 -17.06 0.23 12.00
N PRO A 74 -15.80 -0.21 11.79
CA PRO A 74 -14.77 -0.10 12.81
C PRO A 74 -14.52 1.34 13.24
N ARG A 75 -14.95 2.33 12.44
CA ARG A 75 -14.95 3.77 12.75
C ARG A 75 -15.83 4.13 13.96
N HIS A 76 -16.91 3.39 14.22
CA HIS A 76 -17.78 3.62 15.39
C HIS A 76 -17.11 3.32 16.74
N ARG A 77 -15.89 2.76 16.75
CA ARG A 77 -15.08 2.60 17.97
C ARG A 77 -14.42 3.90 18.44
N PHE A 78 -14.40 4.92 17.59
CA PHE A 78 -13.82 6.23 17.86
C PHE A 78 -14.92 7.28 17.96
N ASN A 79 -14.57 8.44 18.54
CA ASN A 79 -15.50 9.55 18.63
C ASN A 79 -15.70 10.16 17.23
N THR A 80 -16.93 10.15 16.73
CA THR A 80 -17.26 10.69 15.40
C THR A 80 -17.11 12.20 15.33
N SER A 81 -17.25 12.90 16.47
CA SER A 81 -17.17 14.35 16.57
C SER A 81 -15.73 14.89 16.54
N LYS A 82 -14.71 14.03 16.61
CA LYS A 82 -13.29 14.44 16.72
C LYS A 82 -12.44 13.87 15.58
N VAL A 83 -11.90 14.76 14.74
CA VAL A 83 -11.10 14.36 13.57
C VAL A 83 -9.79 15.13 13.51
N ALA A 84 -8.69 14.40 13.30
CA ALA A 84 -7.40 14.94 12.90
C ALA A 84 -7.26 14.83 11.37
N LEU A 85 -7.11 15.97 10.70
CA LEU A 85 -7.10 16.09 9.25
C LEU A 85 -5.72 16.48 8.73
N LEU A 86 -5.21 15.69 7.78
CA LEU A 86 -4.01 15.99 7.00
C LEU A 86 -4.35 16.00 5.51
N ILE A 87 -4.15 17.12 4.84
CA ILE A 87 -4.31 17.25 3.39
C ILE A 87 -2.92 17.41 2.77
N GLU A 88 -2.49 16.44 1.96
CA GLU A 88 -1.19 16.53 1.27
C GLU A 88 -1.26 15.87 -0.12
N PRO A 89 -1.24 16.69 -1.20
CA PRO A 89 -1.31 16.18 -2.57
C PRO A 89 -0.05 15.45 -3.03
N ARG A 90 1.12 15.71 -2.43
CA ARG A 90 2.40 15.17 -2.88
C ARG A 90 2.72 13.85 -2.16
N PRO A 91 3.26 12.84 -2.86
CA PRO A 91 3.68 11.58 -2.25
C PRO A 91 5.03 11.76 -1.49
N LEU A 92 5.01 12.43 -0.34
CA LEU A 92 6.21 12.66 0.47
C LEU A 92 6.55 11.41 1.30
N ARG A 93 7.85 11.07 1.39
CA ARG A 93 8.30 9.82 2.04
C ARG A 93 8.05 9.79 3.54
N HIS A 94 8.05 10.94 4.19
CA HIS A 94 7.90 11.06 5.65
C HIS A 94 6.44 11.12 6.13
N LEU A 95 5.44 11.09 5.23
CA LEU A 95 4.03 11.16 5.63
C LEU A 95 3.63 9.99 6.50
N VAL A 96 4.02 8.76 6.14
CA VAL A 96 3.68 7.56 6.92
C VAL A 96 4.21 7.66 8.35
N PRO A 97 5.53 7.87 8.60
CA PRO A 97 6.02 8.00 9.97
C PRO A 97 5.42 9.20 10.70
N GLN A 98 5.16 10.32 10.01
CA GLN A 98 4.51 11.49 10.62
C GLN A 98 3.07 11.19 11.07
N ILE A 99 2.26 10.57 10.21
CA ILE A 99 0.88 10.17 10.54
C ILE A 99 0.87 9.20 11.73
N LEU A 100 1.76 8.21 11.73
CA LEU A 100 1.85 7.24 12.83
C LEU A 100 2.29 7.88 14.15
N HIS A 101 3.24 8.82 14.09
CA HIS A 101 3.60 9.63 15.25
C HIS A 101 2.39 10.40 15.78
N MET A 102 1.68 11.12 14.92
CA MET A 102 0.49 11.87 15.31
C MET A 102 -0.60 10.97 15.91
N ILE A 103 -0.85 9.79 15.33
CA ILE A 103 -1.77 8.78 15.88
C ILE A 103 -1.37 8.34 17.31
N SER A 104 -0.06 8.27 17.60
CA SER A 104 0.44 7.90 18.94
C SER A 104 0.37 9.01 19.99
N VAL A 105 0.36 10.28 19.57
CA VAL A 105 0.39 11.45 20.47
C VAL A 105 -1.00 12.03 20.71
N VAL A 106 -1.82 12.09 19.67
CA VAL A 106 -3.20 12.59 19.77
C VAL A 106 -4.04 11.60 20.61
N PRO A 107 -4.98 12.08 21.44
CA PRO A 107 -5.81 11.22 22.27
C PRO A 107 -6.49 10.08 21.49
N PRO A 108 -6.60 8.88 22.09
CA PRO A 108 -6.95 7.67 21.36
C PRO A 108 -8.39 7.66 20.82
N ASP A 109 -9.27 8.56 21.27
CA ASP A 109 -10.64 8.72 20.80
C ASP A 109 -10.76 9.45 19.45
N TRP A 110 -9.71 10.14 18.99
CA TRP A 110 -9.72 10.88 17.72
C TRP A 110 -9.57 9.97 16.50
N ARG A 111 -10.33 10.22 15.43
CA ARG A 111 -10.09 9.59 14.12
C ARG A 111 -9.14 10.42 13.27
N PHE A 112 -8.40 9.79 12.38
CA PHE A 112 -7.54 10.44 11.42
C PHE A 112 -8.11 10.35 10.01
N VAL A 113 -8.03 11.45 9.28
CA VAL A 113 -8.42 11.53 7.87
C VAL A 113 -7.25 12.10 7.10
N PHE A 114 -6.75 11.33 6.13
CA PHE A 114 -5.75 11.76 5.18
C PHE A 114 -6.42 12.01 3.83
N VAL A 115 -6.29 13.21 3.31
CA VAL A 115 -6.78 13.59 1.98
C VAL A 115 -5.58 13.80 1.06
N GLY A 116 -5.53 13.06 -0.03
CA GLY A 116 -4.43 13.13 -0.99
C GLY A 116 -4.87 12.90 -2.43
N THR A 117 -3.94 13.14 -3.35
CA THR A 117 -4.10 12.70 -4.74
C THR A 117 -4.03 11.18 -4.80
N ASN A 118 -4.46 10.58 -5.92
CA ASN A 118 -4.32 9.14 -6.15
C ASN A 118 -2.90 8.62 -5.86
N LEU A 119 -1.87 9.36 -6.28
CA LEU A 119 -0.47 8.99 -6.05
C LEU A 119 -0.07 9.12 -4.57
N SER A 120 -0.48 10.20 -3.90
CA SER A 120 -0.18 10.43 -2.49
C SER A 120 -0.85 9.38 -1.60
N THR A 121 -2.14 9.16 -1.81
CA THR A 121 -2.96 8.16 -1.10
C THR A 121 -2.44 6.74 -1.34
N ALA A 122 -2.05 6.39 -2.57
CA ALA A 122 -1.41 5.10 -2.84
C ALA A 122 -0.05 4.95 -2.13
N SER A 123 0.75 6.02 -2.08
CA SER A 123 2.05 6.04 -1.39
C SER A 123 1.92 5.84 0.12
N VAL A 124 0.91 6.44 0.74
CA VAL A 124 0.60 6.29 2.17
C VAL A 124 -0.02 4.92 2.46
N GLY A 125 -1.00 4.50 1.64
CA GLY A 125 -1.77 3.26 1.80
C GLY A 125 -1.00 1.97 1.51
N ARG A 126 0.16 2.02 0.83
CA ARG A 126 0.99 0.83 0.61
C ARG A 126 1.64 0.28 1.88
N SER A 127 1.85 1.14 2.90
CA SER A 127 2.51 0.76 4.15
C SER A 127 1.63 -0.17 4.98
N TYR A 128 2.22 -1.24 5.52
CA TYR A 128 1.53 -2.18 6.40
C TYR A 128 0.96 -1.49 7.66
N ALA A 129 1.73 -0.58 8.25
CA ALA A 129 1.30 0.16 9.44
C ALA A 129 0.06 1.03 9.14
N THR A 130 0.04 1.72 7.99
CA THR A 130 -1.14 2.49 7.54
C THR A 130 -2.34 1.57 7.34
N LYS A 131 -2.18 0.44 6.63
CA LYS A 131 -3.26 -0.52 6.40
C LYS A 131 -3.84 -1.04 7.71
N HIS A 132 -2.99 -1.31 8.70
CA HIS A 132 -3.46 -1.72 10.02
C HIS A 132 -4.35 -0.65 10.65
N GLN A 133 -3.93 0.63 10.61
CA GLN A 133 -4.74 1.75 11.11
C GLN A 133 -6.08 1.91 10.36
N GLN A 134 -6.10 1.64 9.05
CA GLN A 134 -7.35 1.62 8.26
C GLN A 134 -8.27 0.47 8.66
N VAL A 135 -7.74 -0.74 8.80
CA VAL A 135 -8.53 -1.94 9.19
C VAL A 135 -9.17 -1.74 10.56
N ILE A 136 -8.48 -1.07 11.48
CA ILE A 136 -9.08 -0.77 12.79
C ILE A 136 -10.00 0.46 12.77
N GLY A 137 -10.14 1.17 11.65
CA GLY A 137 -10.99 2.36 11.51
C GLY A 137 -10.41 3.64 12.14
N LYS A 138 -9.11 3.64 12.48
CA LYS A 138 -8.42 4.79 13.09
C LYS A 138 -8.01 5.83 12.05
N LEU A 139 -7.68 5.39 10.84
CA LEU A 139 -7.21 6.23 9.74
C LEU A 139 -8.03 5.96 8.47
N ASP A 140 -8.57 7.02 7.87
CA ASP A 140 -9.19 6.96 6.55
C ASP A 140 -8.29 7.65 5.52
N LEU A 141 -8.14 7.03 4.35
CA LEU A 141 -7.45 7.62 3.21
C LEU A 141 -8.49 7.99 2.15
N LEU A 142 -8.57 9.27 1.82
CA LEU A 142 -9.57 9.83 0.93
C LEU A 142 -8.90 10.46 -0.30
N VAL A 143 -9.56 10.31 -1.44
CA VAL A 143 -9.29 11.05 -2.66
C VAL A 143 -10.57 11.81 -2.98
N LEU A 144 -10.47 13.14 -3.08
CA LEU A 144 -11.63 13.96 -3.39
C LEU A 144 -12.04 13.79 -4.85
N PRO A 145 -13.35 13.73 -5.15
CA PRO A 145 -13.83 13.74 -6.52
C PRO A 145 -13.74 15.15 -7.12
N THR A 146 -13.88 15.25 -8.44
CA THR A 146 -14.09 16.54 -9.11
C THR A 146 -15.36 17.22 -8.59
N PRO A 147 -15.39 18.54 -8.34
CA PRO A 147 -14.44 19.55 -8.82
C PRO A 147 -13.36 19.97 -7.81
N TRP A 148 -13.20 19.28 -6.68
CA TRP A 148 -12.23 19.68 -5.67
C TRP A 148 -10.80 19.35 -6.11
N GLU A 149 -9.97 20.38 -6.13
CA GLU A 149 -8.55 20.29 -6.43
C GLU A 149 -7.74 20.57 -5.15
N ILE A 150 -6.59 19.90 -5.04
CA ILE A 150 -5.66 20.07 -3.90
C ILE A 150 -4.21 20.16 -4.35
N ASP A 151 -3.95 20.33 -5.64
CA ASP A 151 -2.62 20.32 -6.26
C ASP A 151 -1.72 21.49 -5.83
N SER A 152 -2.30 22.60 -5.38
CA SER A 152 -1.63 23.79 -4.88
C SER A 152 -2.09 24.15 -3.47
N LYS A 153 -1.26 24.92 -2.74
CA LYS A 153 -1.64 25.43 -1.42
C LYS A 153 -2.92 26.27 -1.47
N GLU A 154 -3.04 27.12 -2.49
CA GLU A 154 -4.24 27.93 -2.73
C GLU A 154 -5.48 27.05 -2.87
N ASN A 155 -5.41 25.96 -3.63
CA ASN A 155 -6.52 25.04 -3.81
C ASN A 155 -6.89 24.31 -2.50
N VAL A 156 -5.89 23.94 -1.68
CA VAL A 156 -6.16 23.44 -0.31
C VAL A 156 -6.85 24.49 0.56
N HIS A 157 -6.44 25.76 0.49
CA HIS A 157 -7.10 26.83 1.24
C HIS A 157 -8.55 27.04 0.78
N ARG A 158 -8.80 27.03 -0.54
CA ARG A 158 -10.15 27.12 -1.10
C ARG A 158 -11.04 25.96 -0.66
N LEU A 159 -10.50 24.74 -0.68
CA LEU A 159 -11.19 23.57 -0.16
C LEU A 159 -11.58 23.75 1.31
N LEU A 160 -10.66 24.25 2.16
CA LEU A 160 -10.93 24.47 3.58
C LEU A 160 -11.97 25.57 3.84
N THR A 161 -12.24 26.45 2.87
CA THR A 161 -13.31 27.45 2.94
C THR A 161 -14.65 26.98 2.34
N ASP A 162 -14.68 25.84 1.67
CA ASP A 162 -15.89 25.30 1.06
C ASP A 162 -16.69 24.49 2.08
N MET A 163 -17.88 24.96 2.44
CA MET A 163 -18.74 24.28 3.41
C MET A 163 -19.11 22.85 2.99
N ARG A 164 -19.25 22.60 1.68
CA ARG A 164 -19.60 21.27 1.15
C ARG A 164 -18.57 20.22 1.50
N PHE A 165 -17.31 20.60 1.65
CA PHE A 165 -16.27 19.67 2.08
C PHE A 165 -16.58 19.09 3.48
N TYR A 166 -17.03 19.93 4.40
CA TYR A 166 -17.36 19.51 5.76
C TYR A 166 -18.67 18.72 5.79
N ASP A 167 -19.68 19.16 5.06
CA ASP A 167 -20.98 18.49 5.01
C ASP A 167 -20.90 17.10 4.37
N GLU A 168 -20.13 16.95 3.28
CA GLU A 168 -20.06 15.70 2.52
C GLU A 168 -19.02 14.71 3.08
N PHE A 169 -17.85 15.19 3.52
CA PHE A 169 -16.73 14.31 3.90
C PHE A 169 -16.49 14.22 5.41
N LEU A 170 -16.95 15.21 6.19
CA LEU A 170 -16.75 15.28 7.64
C LEU A 170 -18.07 15.53 8.40
N PRO A 171 -19.14 14.79 8.12
CA PRO A 171 -20.44 15.04 8.75
C PRO A 171 -20.37 14.78 10.26
N GLY A 172 -20.96 15.69 11.04
CA GLY A 172 -21.06 15.58 12.50
C GLY A 172 -19.74 15.80 13.26
N VAL A 173 -18.70 16.30 12.59
CA VAL A 173 -17.44 16.69 13.25
C VAL A 173 -17.64 18.02 13.97
N GLU A 174 -17.33 18.03 15.27
CA GLU A 174 -17.38 19.24 16.12
C GLU A 174 -15.96 19.81 16.34
N TRP A 175 -14.96 18.93 16.50
CA TRP A 175 -13.57 19.33 16.69
C TRP A 175 -12.67 18.80 15.57
N LEU A 176 -11.97 19.74 14.94
CA LEU A 176 -11.06 19.46 13.84
C LEU A 176 -9.63 19.89 14.20
N LEU A 177 -8.72 18.91 14.29
CA LEU A 177 -7.28 19.18 14.36
C LEU A 177 -6.72 19.14 12.93
N LYS A 178 -6.52 20.30 12.31
CA LYS A 178 -5.80 20.38 11.03
C LYS A 178 -4.30 20.51 11.27
N TYR A 179 -3.51 19.63 10.65
CA TYR A 179 -2.04 19.71 10.66
C TYR A 179 -1.47 19.50 9.24
N GLU A 180 -0.27 20.00 9.01
CA GLU A 180 0.42 19.92 7.71
C GLU A 180 1.59 18.92 7.75
N TYR A 181 2.15 18.60 6.59
CA TYR A 181 3.28 17.68 6.44
C TYR A 181 4.57 18.13 7.17
N ASP A 182 4.63 19.39 7.61
CA ASP A 182 5.75 20.02 8.32
C ASP A 182 5.44 20.27 9.81
N SER A 183 4.29 19.78 10.30
CA SER A 183 3.80 20.03 11.66
C SER A 183 3.74 18.74 12.47
N ILE A 184 4.15 18.79 13.74
CA ILE A 184 4.18 17.63 14.63
C ILE A 184 3.87 18.03 16.08
N LEU A 185 3.09 17.22 16.79
CA LEU A 185 2.86 17.39 18.22
C LEU A 185 3.98 16.73 19.03
N CYS A 186 4.43 17.39 20.09
CA CYS A 186 5.43 16.86 21.00
C CYS A 186 4.83 15.71 21.84
N ALA A 187 5.42 14.52 21.74
CA ALA A 187 5.02 13.36 22.54
C ALA A 187 5.30 13.54 24.05
N ASN A 188 6.17 14.48 24.41
CA ASN A 188 6.52 14.82 25.78
C ASN A 188 5.83 16.11 26.26
N SER A 189 4.74 16.52 25.61
CA SER A 189 3.93 17.64 26.09
C SER A 189 3.30 17.28 27.44
N ALA A 190 3.34 18.22 28.40
CA ALA A 190 2.65 18.06 29.68
C ALA A 190 1.13 18.15 29.55
N THR A 191 0.63 18.72 28.43
CA THR A 191 -0.79 18.94 28.16
C THR A 191 -1.27 18.11 26.97
N SER A 192 -2.51 17.65 27.06
CA SER A 192 -3.21 16.90 26.01
C SER A 192 -3.94 17.82 25.03
N LEU A 193 -4.14 17.36 23.79
CA LEU A 193 -5.00 18.04 22.81
C LEU A 193 -6.42 18.29 23.35
N ASN A 194 -6.97 17.34 24.11
CA ASN A 194 -8.34 17.45 24.64
C ASN A 194 -8.50 18.63 25.61
N GLU A 195 -7.42 19.13 26.21
CA GLU A 195 -7.47 20.29 27.10
C GLU A 195 -7.81 21.58 26.36
N TRP A 196 -7.63 21.63 25.04
CA TRP A 196 -7.90 22.83 24.23
C TRP A 196 -9.31 22.89 23.67
N LEU A 197 -10.12 21.83 23.83
CA LEU A 197 -11.44 21.71 23.18
C LEU A 197 -12.53 22.62 23.75
N HIS A 198 -12.25 23.33 24.84
CA HIS A 198 -13.14 24.36 25.39
C HIS A 198 -13.00 25.72 24.69
N TRP A 199 -12.00 25.86 23.80
CA TRP A 199 -11.87 27.03 22.94
C TRP A 199 -12.50 26.77 21.58
N ASP A 200 -13.10 27.79 20.97
CA ASP A 200 -13.63 27.70 19.60
C ASP A 200 -12.51 27.54 18.56
N TRP A 201 -11.33 28.08 18.85
CA TRP A 201 -10.14 27.98 18.01
C TRP A 201 -8.86 28.05 18.85
N ALA A 202 -7.92 27.16 18.56
CA ALA A 202 -6.55 27.19 19.09
C ALA A 202 -5.57 26.98 17.93
N GLY A 203 -4.46 27.71 17.95
CA GLY A 203 -3.43 27.62 16.92
C GLY A 203 -2.04 27.67 17.51
N SER A 204 -1.09 27.00 16.87
CA SER A 204 0.34 27.19 17.13
C SER A 204 0.84 28.34 16.26
N PRO A 205 1.26 29.48 16.83
CA PRO A 205 1.93 30.51 16.06
C PRO A 205 3.21 29.93 15.43
N ARG A 206 3.56 30.41 14.24
CA ARG A 206 4.85 30.16 13.57
C ARG A 206 5.84 31.25 13.93
#